data_AF-A0A8J3ZNR6-F1
#
_entry.id   AF-A0A8J3ZNR6-F1
#
_cell.length_a   1.000
_cell.length_b   1.000
_cell.length_c   1.000
_cell.angle_alpha   90.00
_cell.angle_beta   90.00
_cell.angle_gamma   90.00
#
_symmetry.space_group_name_H-M   'P 1'
#
loop_
_entity.id
_entity.type
_entity.pdbx_description
1 polymer ?
#
loop_
_entity_poly.entity_id
_entity_poly.type
_entity_poly.pdbx_seq_one_letter_code
_entity_poly.pdbx_strand_id
1 'polypeptide(L)'
;MTADQQPDGRQFYRLRTPRVDGNSSAVTVRVTPGADLYLAVGAGRRRMYLTPDEAWALWRCLSEAVASLGQPPEWIRTTVPAKPR
;
A
#
# COMPACT_ATOMS: atom_id res chain seq x y z
N MET A 1 2.24 -17.49 -2.03
CA MET A 1 3.22 -17.11 -3.06
C MET A 1 3.84 -15.80 -2.61
N THR A 2 5.11 -15.92 -2.31
CA THR A 2 5.99 -15.07 -1.50
C THR A 2 6.25 -13.71 -2.14
N ALA A 3 6.36 -12.68 -1.31
CA ALA A 3 6.85 -11.37 -1.73
C ALA A 3 8.19 -11.56 -2.46
N ASP A 4 8.21 -11.13 -3.71
CA ASP A 4 9.37 -11.10 -4.59
C ASP A 4 10.44 -10.21 -3.93
N GLN A 5 11.39 -10.81 -3.21
CA GLN A 5 12.53 -10.09 -2.66
C GLN A 5 13.45 -9.73 -3.84
N GLN A 6 13.23 -8.54 -4.38
CA GLN A 6 14.04 -8.02 -5.48
C GLN A 6 15.47 -7.72 -4.97
N PRO A 7 16.53 -8.07 -5.74
CA PRO A 7 17.93 -8.11 -5.26
C PRO A 7 18.55 -6.76 -4.84
N ASP A 8 17.81 -5.64 -4.96
CA ASP A 8 18.24 -4.28 -4.60
C ASP A 8 17.85 -3.86 -3.16
N GLY A 9 17.32 -4.77 -2.34
CA GLY A 9 16.87 -4.47 -0.96
C GLY A 9 15.60 -3.61 -0.86
N ARG A 10 14.98 -3.27 -1.99
CA ARG A 10 13.73 -2.51 -2.06
C ARG A 10 12.54 -3.40 -1.77
N GLN A 11 11.62 -2.93 -0.93
CA GLN A 11 10.37 -3.63 -0.64
C GLN A 11 9.21 -3.01 -1.42
N PHE A 12 8.36 -3.85 -1.99
CA PHE A 12 7.23 -3.43 -2.81
C PHE A 12 5.93 -3.98 -2.23
N TYR A 13 4.98 -3.07 -2.03
CA TYR A 13 3.62 -3.40 -1.62
C TYR A 13 2.67 -2.94 -2.71
N ARG A 14 1.71 -3.79 -3.09
CA ARG A 14 0.74 -3.44 -4.11
C ARG A 14 -0.63 -4.04 -3.80
N LEU A 15 -1.65 -3.19 -3.85
CA LEU A 15 -3.05 -3.60 -3.79
C LEU A 15 -3.80 -3.10 -5.02
N ARG A 16 -4.85 -3.80 -5.42
CA ARG A 16 -5.76 -3.39 -6.48
C ARG A 16 -7.09 -2.98 -5.90
N THR A 17 -7.46 -1.72 -6.12
CA THR A 17 -8.76 -1.18 -5.78
C THR A 17 -9.73 -1.49 -6.91
N PRO A 18 -10.85 -2.19 -6.65
CA PRO A 18 -11.92 -2.35 -7.64
C PRO A 18 -12.56 -1.00 -7.93
N ARG A 19 -12.98 -0.77 -9.17
CA ARG A 19 -13.63 0.47 -9.60
C ARG A 19 -14.95 0.15 -10.29
N VAL A 20 -15.92 1.05 -10.15
CA VAL A 20 -17.33 0.87 -10.57
C VAL A 20 -17.46 0.70 -12.10
N ASP A 21 -16.49 1.20 -12.87
CA ASP A 21 -16.41 1.17 -14.34
C ASP A 21 -15.69 -0.07 -14.90
N GLY A 22 -15.46 -1.11 -14.09
CA GLY A 22 -14.81 -2.36 -14.50
C GLY A 22 -13.28 -2.31 -14.55
N ASN A 23 -12.65 -1.15 -14.36
CA ASN A 23 -11.20 -0.99 -14.41
C ASN A 23 -10.56 -0.89 -13.01
N SER A 24 -9.85 -1.93 -12.59
CA SER A 24 -9.10 -1.88 -11.31
C SER A 24 -7.97 -0.84 -11.33
N SER A 25 -7.83 -0.09 -10.24
CA SER A 25 -6.70 0.83 -10.02
C SER A 25 -5.67 0.19 -9.10
N ALA A 26 -4.39 0.19 -9.49
CA ALA A 26 -3.32 -0.27 -8.61
C ALA A 26 -2.84 0.87 -7.70
N VAL A 27 -2.68 0.57 -6.41
CA VAL A 27 -1.94 1.36 -5.43
C VAL A 27 -0.64 0.62 -5.14
N THR A 28 0.49 1.27 -5.35
CA THR A 28 1.83 0.69 -5.15
C THR A 28 2.62 1.57 -4.20
N VAL A 29 3.25 0.95 -3.20
CA VAL A 29 4.26 1.56 -2.33
C VAL A 29 5.59 0.86 -2.57
N ARG A 30 6.64 1.63 -2.76
CA ARG A 30 8.02 1.14 -2.83
C ARG A 30 8.82 1.78 -1.71
N VAL A 31 9.45 0.95 -0.89
CA VAL A 31 10.31 1.37 0.20
C VAL A 31 11.75 1.13 -0.21
N THR A 32 12.58 2.17 -0.11
CA THR A 32 14.02 2.08 -0.32
C THR A 32 14.71 2.15 1.04
N PRO A 33 15.59 1.20 1.40
CA PRO A 33 16.29 1.25 2.69
C PRO A 33 17.08 2.56 2.86
N GLY A 34 16.93 3.23 4.00
CA GLY A 34 17.68 4.44 4.33
C GLY A 34 17.33 5.69 3.52
N ALA A 35 16.20 5.71 2.82
CA ALA A 35 15.81 6.81 1.95
C ALA A 35 14.29 7.05 1.99
N ASP A 36 13.72 7.42 0.85
CA ASP A 36 12.33 7.83 0.68
C ASP A 36 11.38 6.69 0.32
N LEU A 37 10.11 6.87 0.67
CA LEU A 37 8.99 6.09 0.18
C LEU A 37 8.45 6.68 -1.12
N TYR A 38 8.09 5.79 -2.03
CA TYR A 38 7.41 6.14 -3.27
C TYR A 38 5.99 5.55 -3.26
N LEU A 39 4.98 6.41 -3.39
CA LEU A 39 3.57 6.06 -3.52
C LEU A 39 3.08 6.33 -4.94
N ALA A 40 2.37 5.37 -5.51
CA ALA A 40 1.78 5.48 -6.84
C ALA A 40 0.34 4.96 -6.90
N VAL A 41 -0.56 5.70 -7.54
CA VAL A 41 -1.97 5.31 -7.75
C VAL A 41 -2.31 5.30 -9.24
N GLY A 42 -3.12 4.33 -9.66
CA GLY A 42 -3.64 4.23 -11.02
C GLY A 42 -2.56 3.88 -12.04
N ALA A 43 -1.77 2.83 -11.75
CA ALA A 43 -0.64 2.40 -12.57
C ALA A 43 0.47 3.46 -12.69
N GLY A 44 0.70 4.23 -11.62
CA GLY A 44 1.75 5.25 -11.59
C GLY A 44 1.40 6.54 -12.31
N ARG A 45 0.11 6.81 -12.59
CA ARG A 45 -0.33 8.10 -13.13
C ARG A 45 -0.28 9.22 -12.08
N ARG A 46 -0.44 8.89 -10.81
CA ARG A 46 -0.33 9.82 -9.68
C ARG A 46 0.78 9.33 -8.77
N ARG A 47 1.82 10.14 -8.56
CA ARG A 47 3.04 9.76 -7.85
C ARG A 47 3.36 10.77 -6.76
N MET A 48 3.87 10.27 -5.64
CA MET A 48 4.33 11.07 -4.52
C MET A 48 5.57 10.42 -3.93
N TYR A 49 6.58 11.23 -3.65
CA TYR A 49 7.76 10.85 -2.88
C TYR A 49 7.58 11.41 -1.48
N LEU A 50 7.91 10.61 -0.47
CA LEU A 50 7.72 10.93 0.93
C LEU A 50 8.97 10.55 1.70
N THR A 51 9.46 11.46 2.53
CA THR A 51 10.39 11.12 3.61
C THR A 51 9.70 10.17 4.62
N PRO A 52 10.45 9.47 5.47
CA PRO A 52 9.86 8.62 6.51
C PRO A 52 8.85 9.34 7.41
N ASP A 53 9.13 10.59 7.82
CA ASP A 53 8.25 11.36 8.70
C ASP A 53 6.95 11.77 8.00
N GLU A 54 7.02 12.19 6.73
CA GLU A 54 5.84 12.50 5.93
C GLU A 54 4.99 11.26 5.68
N ALA A 55 5.61 10.08 5.49
CA ALA A 55 4.89 8.82 5.34
C ALA A 55 4.13 8.44 6.60
N TRP A 56 4.72 8.63 7.79
CA TRP A 56 4.03 8.41 9.07
C TRP A 56 2.88 9.40 9.30
N ALA A 57 3.08 10.68 8.96
CA ALA A 57 2.03 11.69 9.03
C ALA A 57 0.86 11.35 8.09
N LEU A 58 1.16 10.99 6.84
CA LEU A 58 0.15 10.54 5.87
C LEU A 58 -0.61 9.32 6.38
N TRP A 59 0.10 8.32 6.91
CA TRP A 59 -0.53 7.13 7.48
C TRP A 59 -1.50 7.49 8.59
N ARG A 60 -1.11 8.33 9.57
CA ARG A 60 -2.01 8.74 10.66
C ARG A 60 -3.28 9.42 10.13
N CYS A 61 -3.12 10.43 9.29
CA CYS A 61 -4.25 11.18 8.74
C CYS A 61 -5.17 10.28 7.89
N LEU A 62 -4.60 9.40 7.06
CA LEU A 62 -5.38 8.50 6.22
C LEU A 62 -6.10 7.44 7.05
N SER A 63 -5.44 6.84 8.05
CA SER A 63 -6.07 5.85 8.93
C SER A 63 -7.24 6.43 9.70
N GLU A 64 -7.12 7.66 10.23
CA GLU A 64 -8.24 8.35 10.88
C GLU A 64 -9.39 8.61 9.93
N ALA A 65 -9.09 9.17 8.75
CA ALA A 65 -10.11 9.46 7.75
C ALA A 65 -10.85 8.19 7.30
N VAL A 66 -10.13 7.12 6.98
CA VAL A 66 -10.75 5.85 6.53
C VAL A 66 -11.53 5.16 7.65
N ALA A 67 -11.07 5.24 8.90
CA ALA A 67 -11.82 4.70 10.04
C ALA A 67 -13.19 5.38 10.20
N SER A 68 -13.30 6.67 9.87
CA SER A 68 -14.58 7.39 9.90
C SER A 68 -15.57 6.94 8.80
N LEU A 69 -15.10 6.25 7.76
CA LEU A 69 -15.95 5.74 6.66
C LEU A 69 -16.64 4.42 6.99
N GLY A 70 -16.37 3.83 8.15
CA GLY A 70 -16.99 2.58 8.62
C GLY A 70 -16.10 1.35 8.43
N GLN A 71 -16.70 0.23 8.04
CA GLN A 71 -15.99 -1.05 8.00
C GLN A 71 -15.07 -1.17 6.78
N PRO A 72 -13.85 -1.71 6.95
CA PRO A 72 -12.93 -1.93 5.84
C PRO A 72 -13.49 -2.98 4.86
N PRO A 73 -13.37 -2.77 3.54
CA PRO A 73 -13.86 -3.72 2.55
C PRO A 73 -13.05 -5.02 2.56
N GLU A 74 -13.67 -6.12 2.12
CA GLU A 74 -13.04 -7.46 2.21
C GLU A 74 -11.72 -7.56 1.43
N TRP A 75 -11.62 -6.89 0.28
CA TRP A 75 -10.44 -6.99 -0.60
C TRP A 75 -9.16 -6.36 -0.02
N ILE A 76 -9.24 -5.55 1.04
CA ILE A 76 -8.03 -5.06 1.74
C ILE A 76 -7.54 -6.02 2.82
N ARG A 77 -8.34 -7.02 3.20
CA ARG A 77 -7.97 -7.96 4.24
C ARG A 77 -6.92 -8.91 3.69
N THR A 78 -5.83 -9.05 4.44
CA THR A 78 -4.82 -10.08 4.17
C THR A 78 -5.07 -11.24 5.12
N THR A 79 -5.30 -12.44 4.58
CA THR A 79 -5.36 -13.64 5.40
C THR A 79 -3.97 -13.94 5.94
N VAL A 80 -3.78 -13.77 7.25
CA VAL A 80 -2.57 -14.26 7.92
C VAL A 80 -2.77 -15.75 8.15
N PRO A 81 -2.04 -16.65 7.46
CA PRO A 81 -2.14 -18.07 7.76
C PRO A 81 -1.69 -18.28 9.21
N ALA A 82 -2.55 -18.91 10.01
CA ALA A 82 -2.18 -19.30 11.36
C ALA A 82 -0.94 -20.19 11.28
N LYS A 83 0.12 -19.83 12.01
CA LYS A 83 1.33 -20.64 12.09
C LYS A 83 0.91 -22.01 12.65
N PRO A 84 1.20 -23.13 11.95
CA PRO A 84 0.92 -24.44 12.52
C PRO A 84 1.69 -24.57 13.84
N ARG A 85 0.99 -25.03 14.88
CA ARG A 85 1.56 -25.26 16.22
C ARG A 85 2.62 -26.35 16.18
#